data_AF-A0A4P7C227-F1
#
_entry.id   AF-A0A4P7C227-F1
#
_cell.length_a   1.000
_cell.length_b   1.000
_cell.length_c   1.000
_cell.angle_alpha   90.00
_cell.angle_beta   90.00
_cell.angle_gamma   90.00
#
_symmetry.space_group_name_H-M   'P 1'
#
loop_
_entity.id
_entity.type
_entity.pdbx_description
1 polymer ?
#
loop_
_entity_poly.entity_id
_entity_poly.type
_entity_poly.pdbx_seq_one_letter_code
_entity_poly.pdbx_strand_id
1 'polypeptide(L)'
;MGGNANTRKMRSLVLQRVAEKGQKRIAERIESTVTRISRFFSGNGGLTLDEVIETLDENDLKVVDKDAITISAEEYAALKLFARKGLKD
;
A
#
# COMPACT_ATOMS: atom_id res chain seq x y z
N MET A 1 8.46 10.93 18.05
CA MET A 1 8.30 10.35 16.70
C MET A 1 7.07 9.43 16.71
N GLY A 2 5.89 10.01 16.50
CA GLY A 2 4.64 9.24 16.42
C GLY A 2 4.45 8.79 14.98
N GLY A 3 4.93 7.59 14.63
CA GLY A 3 4.68 7.03 13.29
C GLY A 3 3.18 6.94 13.04
N ASN A 4 2.72 7.59 11.97
CA ASN A 4 1.34 7.58 11.50
C ASN A 4 0.79 6.13 11.54
N ALA A 5 -0.43 5.92 12.05
CA ALA A 5 -0.99 4.57 12.16
C ALA A 5 -1.05 3.87 10.78
N ASN A 6 -1.17 4.67 9.72
CA ASN A 6 -1.16 4.24 8.32
C ASN A 6 0.20 3.65 7.89
N THR A 7 1.33 4.31 8.19
CA THR A 7 2.67 3.84 7.79
C THR A 7 3.04 2.52 8.48
N ARG A 8 2.68 2.36 9.76
CA ARG A 8 2.85 1.09 10.48
C ARG A 8 2.04 -0.05 9.84
N LYS A 9 0.79 0.22 9.45
CA LYS A 9 -0.06 -0.76 8.77
C LYS A 9 0.50 -1.13 7.39
N MET A 10 0.94 -0.15 6.60
CA MET A 10 1.61 -0.38 5.31
C MET A 10 2.83 -1.28 5.47
N ARG A 11 3.72 -0.96 6.43
CA ARG A 11 4.94 -1.74 6.66
C ARG A 11 4.64 -3.20 6.98
N SER A 12 3.73 -3.43 7.92
CA SER A 12 3.33 -4.77 8.33
C SER A 12 2.79 -5.57 7.15
N LEU A 13 1.92 -4.97 6.34
CA LEU A 13 1.35 -5.64 5.17
C LEU A 13 2.38 -5.94 4.10
N VAL A 14 3.27 -5.01 3.78
CA VAL A 14 4.34 -5.27 2.80
C VAL A 14 5.19 -6.44 3.25
N LEU A 15 5.63 -6.47 4.51
CA LEU A 15 6.44 -7.57 5.06
C LEU A 15 5.67 -8.91 5.05
N GLN A 16 4.40 -8.91 5.44
CA GLN A 16 3.55 -10.10 5.38
C GLN A 16 3.45 -10.65 3.95
N ARG A 17 3.18 -9.80 2.96
CA ARG A 17 3.06 -10.20 1.56
C ARG A 17 4.38 -10.70 0.97
N VAL A 18 5.50 -10.13 1.40
CA VAL A 18 6.83 -10.58 1.00
C VAL A 18 7.14 -11.95 1.58
N ALA A 19 6.78 -12.19 2.84
CA ALA A 19 6.89 -13.51 3.46
C ALA A 19 6.02 -14.56 2.74
N GLU A 20 4.78 -14.21 2.40
CA GLU A 20 3.85 -15.09 1.64
C GLU A 20 4.37 -15.44 0.23
N LYS A 21 4.90 -14.45 -0.50
CA LYS A 21 5.32 -14.64 -1.90
C LYS A 21 6.75 -15.16 -2.05
N GLY A 22 7.61 -14.88 -1.07
CA GLY A 22 9.04 -15.14 -1.11
C GLY A 22 9.83 -14.10 -1.91
N GLN A 23 11.01 -13.73 -1.42
CA GLN A 23 11.89 -12.74 -2.05
C GLN A 23 12.37 -13.17 -3.45
N LYS A 24 12.55 -14.49 -3.69
CA LYS A 24 12.95 -15.04 -4.99
C LYS A 24 11.96 -14.68 -6.10
N ARG A 25 10.66 -14.88 -5.84
CA ARG A 25 9.59 -14.61 -6.80
C ARG A 25 9.44 -13.11 -7.08
N ILE A 26 9.67 -12.28 -6.06
CA ILE A 26 9.69 -10.82 -6.23
C ILE A 26 10.86 -10.40 -7.11
N ALA A 27 12.06 -10.94 -6.84
CA ALA A 27 13.26 -10.67 -7.63
C ALA A 27 13.07 -11.02 -9.11
N GLU A 28 12.53 -12.20 -9.41
CA GLU A 28 12.19 -12.62 -10.78
C GLU A 28 11.20 -11.66 -11.45
N ARG A 29 10.15 -11.25 -10.74
CA ARG A 29 9.09 -10.39 -11.31
C ARG A 29 9.54 -8.97 -11.64
N ILE A 30 10.50 -8.42 -10.89
CA ILE A 30 10.99 -7.06 -11.11
C ILE A 30 12.38 -7.03 -11.74
N GLU A 31 12.82 -8.16 -12.32
CA GLU A 31 14.11 -8.32 -13.00
C GLU A 31 15.30 -7.86 -12.11
N SER A 32 15.27 -8.29 -10.85
CA SER A 32 16.29 -7.95 -9.85
C SER A 32 16.94 -9.20 -9.27
N THR A 33 17.99 -8.99 -8.48
CA THR A 33 18.69 -10.09 -7.79
C THR A 33 18.12 -10.28 -6.39
N VAL A 34 18.05 -11.54 -5.93
CA VAL A 34 17.59 -11.87 -4.58
C VAL A 34 18.41 -11.14 -3.52
N THR A 35 19.72 -11.00 -3.72
CA THR A 35 20.62 -10.23 -2.84
C THR A 35 20.19 -8.77 -2.72
N ARG A 36 19.81 -8.12 -3.83
CA ARG A 36 19.35 -6.73 -3.81
C ARG A 36 18.02 -6.58 -3.06
N ILE A 37 17.09 -7.52 -3.27
CA ILE A 37 15.82 -7.57 -2.52
C ILE A 37 16.06 -7.78 -1.02
N SER A 38 16.95 -8.71 -0.65
CA SER A 38 17.31 -8.96 0.74
C SER A 38 17.96 -7.74 1.40
N ARG A 39 18.81 -6.99 0.68
CA ARG A 39 19.42 -5.74 1.18
C ARG A 39 18.38 -4.64 1.39
N PHE A 40 17.42 -4.51 0.48
CA PHE A 40 16.30 -3.58 0.62
C PHE A 40 15.49 -3.83 1.91
N PHE A 41 15.05 -5.07 2.12
CA PHE A 41 14.25 -5.41 3.31
C PHE A 41 15.04 -5.42 4.63
N SER A 42 16.37 -5.52 4.57
CA SER A 42 17.24 -5.43 5.76
C SER A 42 17.73 -4.00 6.05
N GLY A 43 17.35 -3.01 5.23
CA GLY A 43 17.78 -1.62 5.41
C GLY A 43 19.24 -1.34 5.04
N ASN A 44 19.93 -2.29 4.40
CA ASN A 44 21.31 -2.16 3.94
C ASN A 44 21.40 -1.85 2.43
N GLY A 45 20.30 -1.38 1.85
CA GLY A 45 20.18 -1.00 0.44
C GLY A 45 20.41 0.48 0.20
N GLY A 46 20.02 0.97 -0.98
CA GLY A 46 19.84 2.41 -1.22
C GLY A 46 18.62 2.91 -0.46
N LEU A 47 17.53 3.23 -1.17
CA LEU A 47 16.23 3.48 -0.55
C LEU A 47 15.83 2.29 0.34
N THR A 48 15.48 2.60 1.59
CA THR A 48 14.99 1.66 2.59
C THR A 48 13.48 1.47 2.47
N LEU A 49 12.96 0.39 3.05
CA LEU A 49 11.51 0.17 3.10
C LEU A 49 10.77 1.31 3.81
N ASP A 50 11.38 1.91 4.83
CA ASP A 50 10.75 2.99 5.60
C ASP A 50 10.61 4.26 4.76
N GLU A 51 11.66 4.67 4.06
CA GLU A 51 11.62 5.82 3.14
C GLU A 51 10.63 5.59 1.99
N VAL A 52 10.52 4.36 1.48
CA VAL A 52 9.51 4.02 0.47
C VAL A 52 8.11 4.17 1.05
N ILE A 53 7.84 3.69 2.26
CA ILE A 53 6.52 3.80 2.89
C ILE A 53 6.14 5.25 3.19
N GLU A 54 7.10 6.05 3.67
CA GLU A 54 6.89 7.49 3.87
C GLU A 54 6.53 8.18 2.56
N THR A 55 7.22 7.85 1.46
CA THR A 55 6.88 8.36 0.14
C THR A 55 5.47 7.97 -0.30
N LEU A 56 5.03 6.74 0.00
CA LEU A 56 3.67 6.30 -0.32
C LEU A 56 2.61 7.06 0.51
N ASP A 57 2.88 7.29 1.80
CA ASP A 57 1.98 8.06 2.69
C ASP A 57 1.87 9.52 2.23
N GLU A 58 2.98 10.16 1.85
CA GLU A 58 3.02 11.54 1.36
C GLU A 58 2.26 11.73 0.03
N ASN A 59 2.12 10.66 -0.77
CA ASN A 59 1.32 10.66 -1.99
C ASN A 59 -0.15 10.26 -1.75
N ASP A 60 -0.61 10.28 -0.49
CA ASP A 60 -1.97 9.91 -0.08
C ASP A 60 -2.39 8.50 -0.52
N LEU A 61 -1.42 7.58 -0.72
CA LEU A 61 -1.72 6.21 -1.10
C LEU A 61 -2.28 5.44 0.09
N LYS A 62 -3.48 4.91 -0.10
CA LYS A 62 -4.20 4.20 0.96
C LYS A 62 -4.00 2.69 0.82
N VAL A 63 -3.85 2.05 1.97
CA VAL A 63 -3.96 0.60 2.06
C VAL A 63 -5.43 0.21 1.94
N VAL A 64 -5.74 -0.54 0.90
CA VAL A 64 -7.05 -1.16 0.69
C VAL A 64 -6.91 -2.68 0.73
N ASP A 65 -7.99 -3.37 1.08
CA ASP A 65 -8.03 -4.82 0.96
C ASP A 65 -7.91 -5.23 -0.51
N LYS A 66 -7.27 -6.38 -0.74
CA LYS A 66 -6.99 -6.87 -2.10
C LYS A 66 -8.25 -6.99 -2.96
N ASP A 67 -9.36 -7.34 -2.34
CA ASP A 67 -10.64 -7.58 -3.00
C ASP A 67 -11.62 -6.40 -2.82
N ALA A 68 -11.13 -5.24 -2.35
CA ALA A 68 -11.94 -4.05 -2.22
C ALA A 68 -12.23 -3.46 -3.61
N ILE A 69 -13.52 -3.26 -3.90
CA ILE A 69 -13.95 -2.42 -5.03
C ILE A 69 -13.91 -0.97 -4.54
N THR A 70 -13.02 -0.19 -5.14
CA THR A 70 -12.93 1.25 -4.86
C THR A 70 -13.59 2.04 -5.97
N ILE A 71 -14.18 3.18 -5.59
CA ILE A 71 -14.69 4.18 -6.52
C ILE A 71 -13.98 5.50 -6.24
N SER A 72 -13.96 6.39 -7.23
CA SER A 72 -13.41 7.74 -7.05
C SER A 72 -14.21 8.54 -6.02
N ALA A 73 -13.57 9.56 -5.45
CA ALA A 73 -14.23 10.46 -4.49
C ALA A 73 -15.44 11.18 -5.13
N GLU A 74 -15.34 11.51 -6.42
CA GLU A 74 -16.41 12.15 -7.18
C GLU A 74 -17.61 11.22 -7.37
N GLU A 75 -17.37 9.97 -7.77
CA GLU A 75 -18.42 8.94 -7.87
C GLU A 75 -19.10 8.70 -6.52
N TYR A 76 -18.33 8.64 -5.43
CA TYR A 76 -18.89 8.49 -4.09
C TYR A 76 -19.78 9.68 -3.68
N ALA A 77 -19.34 10.91 -3.98
CA ALA A 77 -20.13 12.11 -3.72
C ALA A 77 -21.44 12.12 -4.53
N ALA A 78 -21.38 11.72 -5.80
CA ALA A 78 -22.55 11.57 -6.67
C ALA A 78 -23.52 10.52 -6.13
N LEU A 79 -23.04 9.33 -5.76
CA LEU A 79 -23.86 8.27 -5.16
C LEU A 79 -24.56 8.72 -3.88
N LYS A 80 -23.85 9.44 -3.01
CA LYS A 80 -24.41 9.99 -1.77
C LYS A 80 -25.52 11.00 -2.04
N LEU A 81 -25.38 11.80 -3.09
CA LEU A 81 -26.39 12.77 -3.52
C LEU A 81 -27.64 12.06 -4.06
N PHE A 82 -27.47 11.03 -4.89
CA PHE A 82 -28.58 10.22 -5.41
C PHE A 82 -29.31 9.45 -4.29
N ALA A 83 -28.56 8.80 -3.40
CA ALA A 83 -29.15 8.07 -2.27
C ALA A 83 -29.99 8.98 -1.35
N ARG A 84 -29.52 10.22 -1.10
CA ARG A 84 -30.29 11.22 -0.33
C ARG A 84 -31.57 11.68 -1.02
N LYS A 85 -31.60 11.70 -2.35
CA LYS A 85 -32.80 12.06 -3.12
C LYS A 85 -33.81 10.91 -3.15
N GLY A 86 -33.34 9.66 -3.30
CA GLY A 86 -34.21 8.48 -3.32
C GLY A 86 -34.80 8.08 -1.96
N LEU A 87 -34.22 8.51 -0.85
CA LEU A 87 -34.77 8.33 0.51
C LEU A 87 -35.77 9.42 0.93
N LYS A 88 -36.05 10.40 0.05
CA LYS A 88 -37.01 11.48 0.29
C LYS A 88 -38.38 11.26 -0.38
N ASP A 89 -38.59 10.08 -0.95
CA ASP A 89 -39.91 9.52 -1.28
C ASP A 89 -40.22 8.37 -0.30
#